data_AF-A0A3E3DYD3-F1
#
_entry.id   AF-A0A3E3DYD3-F1
#
_cell.length_a   1.000
_cell.length_b   1.000
_cell.length_c   1.000
_cell.angle_alpha   90.00
_cell.angle_beta   90.00
_cell.angle_gamma   90.00
#
_symmetry.space_group_name_H-M   'P 1'
#
loop_
_entity.id
_entity.type
_entity.pdbx_description
1 polymer ?
#
loop_
_entity_poly.entity_id
_entity_poly.type
_entity_poly.pdbx_seq_one_letter_code
_entity_poly.pdbx_strand_id
1 'polypeptide(L)'
;MKRNKKITLISIILMTLLIIPSITFAKTDMTDEETSREVGDSITNVTQGKENGYTYRIRNKKAYIISYDTTEESIKSLVIPDKIKNCPVVSIQDEAFKNIPAKSIVIPKSVETIGDFAFYNCSNLEELTIKGSKKINSYAFANCLNLNNVIIEEGTAKIEESAFLNSGMKTISLPSTLKEIGNNVFTNCSNLTDFTVAQNNKTFISIDGVLYSKDKKTLIAYPTDKDLNSYTVNADTKTISNSAFYGNKQLETIILPKKLKTIGSLAFYNTRSLKSIEIPKNVSSVASEAFYGSVSLSNVTLKGTKTISKNAFAECESLTSVKLPDSLTEIKANAFENCTTLKNIELPDSIEIMGASVFRGCISLNKVTIPKSVNYIRDYAFADCTGLTEVDLSTGVTKINKKAFSNCPKLTKLIAPSYNLGFIGKTVFDDSKNVVIYAPYNSYALRYAEENKIKTENIDAEY
;
A
#
# COMPACT_ATOMS: atom_id res chain seq x y z
N MET A 1 8.90 14.08 53.76
CA MET A 1 9.79 12.95 53.40
C MET A 1 9.65 12.71 51.90
N LYS A 2 10.74 12.96 51.14
CA LYS A 2 10.81 12.90 49.67
C LYS A 2 10.39 11.52 49.13
N ARG A 3 9.67 11.48 48.00
CA ARG A 3 9.99 10.58 46.87
C ARG A 3 9.27 11.00 45.59
N ASN A 4 9.97 11.83 44.81
CA ASN A 4 9.80 11.95 43.37
C ASN A 4 10.05 10.58 42.73
N LYS A 5 9.07 10.03 42.02
CA LYS A 5 9.32 9.03 40.97
C LYS A 5 8.97 9.67 39.63
N LYS A 6 10.01 10.18 38.96
CA LYS A 6 10.02 10.37 37.51
C LYS A 6 9.74 9.02 36.86
N ILE A 7 8.59 8.90 36.19
CA ILE A 7 8.34 7.81 35.25
C ILE A 7 8.96 8.27 33.93
N THR A 8 10.19 7.81 33.69
CA THR A 8 10.85 7.96 32.39
C THR A 8 10.15 7.00 31.43
N LEU A 9 9.37 7.55 30.51
CA LEU A 9 8.73 6.82 29.41
C LEU A 9 9.84 6.40 28.43
N ILE A 10 10.42 5.22 28.64
CA ILE A 10 11.33 4.60 27.67
C ILE A 10 10.49 4.23 26.46
N SER A 11 10.76 4.91 25.34
CA SER A 11 10.21 4.61 24.03
C SER A 11 10.68 3.23 23.59
N ILE A 12 9.85 2.21 23.85
CA ILE A 12 9.94 0.93 23.15
C ILE A 12 9.35 1.20 21.77
N ILE A 13 10.21 1.56 20.83
CA ILE A 13 9.92 1.47 19.39
C ILE A 13 9.81 -0.03 19.12
N LEU A 14 8.60 -0.56 19.28
CA LEU A 14 8.25 -1.87 18.76
C LEU A 14 8.24 -1.69 17.24
N MET A 15 9.34 -2.10 16.62
CA MET A 15 9.41 -2.32 15.19
C MET A 15 8.40 -3.44 14.88
N THR A 16 7.14 -3.07 14.67
CA THR A 16 6.13 -3.97 14.15
C THR A 16 6.63 -4.40 12.79
N LEU A 17 7.21 -5.61 12.72
CA LEU A 17 7.06 -6.42 11.53
C LEU A 17 5.58 -6.35 11.19
N LEU A 18 5.25 -5.66 10.10
CA LEU A 18 4.03 -5.97 9.37
C LEU A 18 4.22 -7.42 8.91
N ILE A 19 3.81 -8.34 9.77
CA ILE A 19 3.21 -9.59 9.35
C ILE A 19 2.06 -9.10 8.48
N ILE A 20 2.27 -9.09 7.16
CA ILE A 20 1.18 -9.07 6.21
C ILE A 20 0.23 -10.15 6.72
N PRO A 21 -1.02 -9.85 7.10
CA PRO A 21 -1.93 -10.89 7.57
C PRO A 21 -1.90 -11.95 6.48
N SER A 22 -1.55 -13.19 6.88
CA SER A 22 -1.64 -14.35 6.01
C SER A 22 -2.98 -14.25 5.30
N ILE A 23 -2.97 -13.99 3.99
CA ILE A 23 -4.16 -14.12 3.20
C ILE A 23 -4.41 -15.63 3.20
N THR A 24 -5.26 -16.08 4.12
CA THR A 24 -5.96 -17.34 4.00
C THR A 24 -6.81 -17.19 2.74
N PHE A 25 -6.24 -17.57 1.60
CA PHE A 25 -7.03 -17.88 0.44
C PHE A 25 -7.95 -19.03 0.86
N ALA A 26 -9.26 -18.81 0.71
CA ALA A 26 -10.22 -19.89 0.81
C ALA A 26 -9.70 -21.02 -0.08
N LYS A 27 -9.50 -22.21 0.51
CA LYS A 27 -9.40 -23.44 -0.26
C LYS A 27 -10.63 -23.45 -1.17
N THR A 28 -10.45 -23.25 -2.47
CA THR A 28 -11.38 -23.85 -3.41
C THR A 28 -11.19 -25.35 -3.23
N ASP A 29 -12.13 -25.96 -2.51
CA ASP A 29 -12.28 -27.40 -2.44
C ASP A 29 -12.23 -27.94 -3.87
N MET A 30 -11.12 -28.60 -4.22
CA MET A 30 -11.11 -29.52 -5.35
C MET A 30 -11.86 -30.75 -4.88
N THR A 31 -13.17 -30.76 -5.10
CA THR A 31 -13.95 -31.99 -5.01
C THR A 31 -13.47 -32.92 -6.12
N ASP A 32 -12.98 -34.08 -5.72
CA ASP A 32 -12.76 -35.23 -6.60
C ASP A 32 -14.06 -35.53 -7.35
N GLU A 33 -14.11 -35.22 -8.65
CA GLU A 33 -15.05 -35.85 -9.57
C GLU A 33 -14.35 -37.05 -10.23
N GLU A 34 -14.44 -38.20 -9.56
CA GLU A 34 -14.44 -39.49 -10.24
C GLU A 34 -15.67 -39.55 -11.15
N THR A 35 -15.47 -39.29 -12.45
CA THR A 35 -16.39 -39.83 -13.46
C THR A 35 -15.60 -40.50 -14.58
N SER A 36 -15.66 -41.82 -14.55
CA SER A 36 -15.31 -42.72 -15.63
C SER A 36 -16.23 -42.50 -16.84
N ARG A 37 -15.69 -41.92 -17.91
CA ARG A 37 -16.21 -42.11 -19.29
C ARG A 37 -15.05 -42.15 -20.28
N GLU A 38 -14.70 -43.35 -20.72
CA GLU A 38 -13.94 -43.59 -21.95
C GLU A 38 -14.78 -43.14 -23.16
N VAL A 39 -14.23 -42.26 -24.01
CA VAL A 39 -14.25 -42.35 -25.49
C VAL A 39 -13.02 -41.57 -26.01
N GLY A 40 -12.32 -42.13 -26.99
CA GLY A 40 -10.95 -41.76 -27.41
C GLY A 40 -10.77 -40.37 -28.06
N ASP A 41 -9.58 -39.79 -27.90
CA ASP A 41 -8.50 -39.90 -28.90
C ASP A 41 -7.16 -39.32 -28.38
N SER A 42 -6.05 -39.96 -28.76
CA SER A 42 -4.63 -39.69 -28.43
C SER A 42 -4.12 -39.95 -26.99
N ILE A 43 -3.36 -41.03 -26.84
CA ILE A 43 -2.54 -41.35 -25.66
C ILE A 43 -1.50 -40.23 -25.48
N THR A 44 -1.76 -39.24 -24.62
CA THR A 44 -0.69 -38.40 -24.10
C THR A 44 0.12 -39.26 -23.14
N ASN A 45 1.31 -39.70 -23.56
CA ASN A 45 2.29 -40.35 -22.68
C ASN A 45 2.67 -39.36 -21.56
N VAL A 46 1.92 -39.39 -20.46
CA VAL A 46 2.21 -38.63 -19.25
C VAL A 46 2.94 -39.58 -18.31
N THR A 47 4.19 -39.23 -17.98
CA THR A 47 4.98 -40.00 -17.01
C THR A 47 5.32 -39.09 -15.84
N GLN A 48 5.00 -39.52 -14.63
CA GLN A 48 5.48 -38.87 -13.42
C GLN A 48 6.70 -39.63 -12.88
N GLY A 49 7.59 -38.92 -12.21
CA GLY A 49 8.74 -39.53 -11.58
C GLY A 49 9.34 -38.65 -10.49
N LYS A 50 10.24 -39.25 -9.72
CA LYS A 50 11.02 -38.57 -8.70
C LYS A 50 12.48 -38.99 -8.84
N GLU A 51 13.39 -38.04 -9.01
CA GLU A 51 14.83 -38.29 -9.07
C GLU A 51 15.63 -37.07 -8.57
N ASN A 52 16.71 -37.31 -7.81
CA ASN A 52 17.61 -36.25 -7.31
C ASN A 52 16.89 -35.09 -6.59
N GLY A 53 15.87 -35.41 -5.79
CA GLY A 53 15.04 -34.43 -5.07
C GLY A 53 13.90 -33.84 -5.90
N TYR A 54 13.94 -33.93 -7.23
CA TYR A 54 12.90 -33.39 -8.11
C TYR A 54 11.73 -34.37 -8.25
N THR A 55 10.52 -33.91 -7.95
CA THR A 55 9.27 -34.51 -8.43
C THR A 55 8.89 -33.83 -9.74
N TYR A 56 8.62 -34.62 -10.78
CA TYR A 56 8.39 -34.08 -12.12
C TYR A 56 7.32 -34.85 -12.90
N ARG A 57 6.80 -34.19 -13.93
CA ARG A 57 5.93 -34.79 -14.95
C ARG A 57 6.52 -34.57 -16.33
N ILE A 58 6.47 -35.58 -17.18
CA ILE A 58 6.79 -35.49 -18.61
C ILE A 58 5.50 -35.58 -19.38
N ARG A 59 5.27 -34.63 -20.28
CA ARG A 59 4.15 -34.62 -21.23
C ARG A 59 4.65 -34.10 -22.56
N ASN A 60 4.33 -34.78 -23.66
CA ASN A 60 4.71 -34.35 -25.02
C ASN A 60 6.21 -34.04 -25.16
N LYS A 61 7.07 -34.92 -24.61
CA LYS A 61 8.54 -34.75 -24.58
C LYS A 61 9.04 -33.48 -23.89
N LYS A 62 8.25 -32.90 -22.97
CA LYS A 62 8.63 -31.76 -22.14
C LYS A 62 8.53 -32.14 -20.67
N ALA A 63 9.49 -31.73 -19.86
CA ALA A 63 9.51 -31.96 -18.42
C ALA A 63 9.01 -30.72 -17.65
N TYR A 64 8.26 -30.97 -16.59
CA TYR A 64 7.65 -29.98 -15.71
C TYR A 64 8.06 -30.34 -14.28
N ILE A 65 8.78 -29.46 -13.59
CA ILE A 65 9.15 -29.67 -12.19
C ILE A 65 7.95 -29.30 -11.32
N ILE A 66 7.46 -30.27 -10.54
CA ILE A 66 6.31 -30.11 -9.65
C ILE A 66 6.77 -29.68 -8.26
N SER A 67 7.80 -30.33 -7.73
CA SER A 67 8.40 -29.97 -6.45
C SER A 67 9.87 -30.35 -6.39
N TYR A 68 10.58 -29.76 -5.45
CA TYR A 68 11.93 -30.13 -5.07
C TYR A 68 12.00 -30.33 -3.56
N ASP A 69 12.26 -31.58 -3.17
CA ASP A 69 12.39 -31.99 -1.78
C ASP A 69 13.87 -32.15 -1.45
N THR A 70 14.31 -31.54 -0.35
CA THR A 70 15.66 -31.69 0.19
C THR A 70 15.62 -31.82 1.71
N THR A 71 16.56 -32.58 2.27
CA THR A 71 16.82 -32.63 3.71
C THR A 71 18.03 -31.80 4.10
N GLU A 72 18.71 -31.17 3.12
CA GLU A 72 19.86 -30.31 3.39
C GLU A 72 19.41 -29.03 4.09
N GLU A 73 20.06 -28.68 5.20
CA GLU A 73 19.79 -27.43 5.92
C GLU A 73 20.31 -26.19 5.14
N SER A 74 21.22 -26.40 4.19
CA SER A 74 21.80 -25.33 3.35
C SER A 74 22.35 -25.91 2.05
N ILE A 75 21.90 -25.36 0.91
CA ILE A 75 22.42 -25.70 -0.42
C ILE A 75 23.32 -24.57 -0.90
N LYS A 76 24.60 -24.85 -1.19
CA LYS A 76 25.53 -23.80 -1.66
C LYS A 76 25.15 -23.25 -3.03
N SER A 77 24.76 -24.12 -3.96
CA SER A 77 24.41 -23.76 -5.33
C SER A 77 23.43 -24.77 -5.89
N LEU A 78 22.25 -24.32 -6.31
CA LEU A 78 21.23 -25.12 -6.97
C LEU A 78 21.15 -24.73 -8.45
N VAL A 79 21.58 -25.63 -9.33
CA VAL A 79 21.43 -25.48 -10.78
C VAL A 79 20.26 -26.35 -11.21
N ILE A 80 19.18 -25.72 -11.69
CA ILE A 80 18.03 -26.45 -12.23
C ILE A 80 18.47 -27.15 -13.53
N PRO A 81 18.16 -28.45 -13.71
CA PRO A 81 18.64 -29.18 -14.88
C PRO A 81 17.95 -28.70 -16.17
N ASP A 82 18.70 -28.61 -17.26
CA ASP A 82 18.15 -28.34 -18.60
C ASP A 82 17.21 -29.46 -19.07
N LYS A 83 17.43 -30.69 -18.60
CA LYS A 83 16.70 -31.89 -19.01
C LYS A 83 16.45 -32.83 -17.85
N ILE A 84 15.29 -33.47 -17.85
CA ILE A 84 14.94 -34.61 -16.99
C ILE A 84 14.50 -35.76 -17.90
N LYS A 85 15.09 -36.94 -17.73
CA LYS A 85 14.92 -38.10 -18.65
C LYS A 85 14.98 -37.72 -20.13
N ASN A 86 16.02 -36.97 -20.52
CA ASN A 86 16.25 -36.44 -21.88
C ASN A 86 15.19 -35.47 -22.42
N CYS A 87 14.17 -35.11 -21.64
CA CYS A 87 13.16 -34.12 -22.01
C CYS A 87 13.57 -32.74 -21.47
N PRO A 88 13.54 -31.66 -22.28
CA PRO A 88 13.81 -30.31 -21.79
C PRO A 88 12.87 -29.93 -20.65
N VAL A 89 13.43 -29.36 -19.57
CA VAL A 89 12.65 -28.79 -18.48
C VAL A 89 12.14 -27.44 -18.95
N VAL A 90 10.83 -27.35 -19.20
CA VAL A 90 10.19 -26.14 -19.77
C VAL A 90 9.44 -25.31 -18.74
N SER A 91 9.17 -25.86 -17.57
CA SER A 91 8.41 -25.16 -16.54
C SER A 91 8.78 -25.65 -15.14
N ILE A 92 8.87 -24.67 -14.26
CA ILE A 92 8.81 -24.84 -12.81
C ILE A 92 7.37 -24.52 -12.41
N GLN A 93 6.68 -25.47 -11.77
CA GLN A 93 5.30 -25.29 -11.32
C GLN A 93 5.24 -24.45 -10.05
N ASP A 94 4.01 -24.12 -9.66
CA ASP A 94 3.73 -23.29 -8.52
C ASP A 94 4.27 -23.92 -7.22
N GLU A 95 4.83 -23.09 -6.35
CA GLU A 95 5.44 -23.48 -5.06
C GLU A 95 6.57 -24.54 -5.13
N ALA A 96 7.05 -24.93 -6.32
CA ALA A 96 7.93 -26.09 -6.50
C ALA A 96 9.23 -26.05 -5.66
N PHE A 97 9.76 -24.87 -5.38
CA PHE A 97 10.97 -24.61 -4.59
C PHE A 97 10.69 -23.62 -3.44
N LYS A 98 9.47 -23.60 -2.91
CA LYS A 98 9.13 -22.74 -1.78
C LYS A 98 9.98 -23.07 -0.56
N ASN A 99 10.51 -22.04 0.11
CA ASN A 99 11.38 -22.14 1.29
C ASN A 99 12.70 -22.92 1.10
N ILE A 100 13.21 -23.11 -0.12
CA ILE A 100 14.45 -23.87 -0.27
C ILE A 100 15.65 -23.12 0.34
N PRO A 101 16.57 -23.82 1.02
CA PRO A 101 17.70 -23.19 1.72
C PRO A 101 18.90 -22.98 0.79
N ALA A 102 18.68 -22.68 -0.49
CA ALA A 102 19.74 -22.47 -1.47
C ALA A 102 20.28 -21.05 -1.44
N LYS A 103 21.61 -20.92 -1.45
CA LYS A 103 22.31 -19.62 -1.51
C LYS A 103 22.41 -19.04 -2.92
N SER A 104 22.53 -19.89 -3.93
CA SER A 104 22.59 -19.48 -5.33
C SER A 104 21.68 -20.37 -6.16
N ILE A 105 20.91 -19.78 -7.07
CA ILE A 105 20.02 -20.49 -7.99
C ILE A 105 20.30 -20.07 -9.42
N VAL A 106 20.49 -21.07 -10.29
CA VAL A 106 20.58 -20.88 -11.74
C VAL A 106 19.42 -21.59 -12.43
N ILE A 107 18.57 -20.80 -13.09
CA ILE A 107 17.46 -21.29 -13.91
C ILE A 107 17.91 -21.32 -15.37
N PRO A 108 17.93 -22.49 -16.02
CA PRO A 108 18.45 -22.64 -17.36
C PRO A 108 17.51 -22.08 -18.44
N LYS A 109 18.05 -21.91 -19.65
CA LYS A 109 17.33 -21.40 -20.82
C LYS A 109 16.19 -22.30 -21.29
N SER A 110 16.23 -23.59 -20.96
CA SER A 110 15.14 -24.51 -21.29
C SER A 110 13.84 -24.13 -20.59
N VAL A 111 13.91 -23.52 -19.39
CA VAL A 111 12.75 -23.18 -18.55
C VAL A 111 12.06 -21.97 -19.15
N GLU A 112 10.89 -22.19 -19.76
CA GLU A 112 10.07 -21.16 -20.38
C GLU A 112 9.25 -20.37 -19.35
N THR A 113 8.76 -21.03 -18.29
CA THR A 113 7.86 -20.43 -17.29
C THR A 113 8.28 -20.80 -15.87
N ILE A 114 8.32 -19.80 -14.98
CA ILE A 114 8.47 -19.96 -13.53
C ILE A 114 7.10 -19.68 -12.90
N GLY A 115 6.54 -20.67 -12.20
CA GLY A 115 5.20 -20.67 -11.61
C GLY A 115 5.01 -19.67 -10.46
N ASP A 116 3.76 -19.52 -10.05
CA ASP A 116 3.38 -18.67 -8.92
C ASP A 116 4.03 -19.19 -7.64
N PHE A 117 4.59 -18.30 -6.82
CA PHE A 117 5.26 -18.67 -5.57
C PHE A 117 6.40 -19.71 -5.70
N ALA A 118 6.90 -19.99 -6.91
CA ALA A 118 7.82 -21.10 -7.18
C ALA A 118 9.05 -21.12 -6.27
N PHE A 119 9.61 -19.95 -5.95
CA PHE A 119 10.75 -19.76 -5.04
C PHE A 119 10.37 -18.81 -3.89
N TYR A 120 9.09 -18.82 -3.48
CA TYR A 120 8.62 -17.97 -2.40
C TYR A 120 9.38 -18.26 -1.09
N ASN A 121 9.77 -17.19 -0.40
CA ASN A 121 10.43 -17.23 0.91
C ASN A 121 11.73 -18.07 0.92
N CYS A 122 12.48 -18.07 -0.18
CA CYS A 122 13.85 -18.60 -0.21
C CYS A 122 14.79 -17.61 0.50
N SER A 123 14.67 -17.50 1.83
CA SER A 123 15.35 -16.48 2.64
C SER A 123 16.88 -16.61 2.65
N ASN A 124 17.45 -17.78 2.29
CA ASN A 124 18.90 -17.97 2.17
C ASN A 124 19.45 -17.57 0.81
N LEU A 125 18.59 -17.31 -0.18
CA LEU A 125 19.01 -17.00 -1.54
C LEU A 125 19.74 -15.66 -1.57
N GLU A 126 20.99 -15.66 -2.01
CA GLU A 126 21.86 -14.48 -2.15
C GLU A 126 22.04 -14.12 -3.65
N GLU A 127 22.03 -15.11 -4.54
CA GLU A 127 22.28 -14.92 -5.98
C GLU A 127 21.26 -15.66 -6.85
N LEU A 128 20.71 -14.95 -7.85
CA LEU A 128 19.76 -15.52 -8.80
C LEU A 128 20.16 -15.19 -10.23
N THR A 129 20.31 -16.23 -11.06
CA THR A 129 20.49 -16.09 -12.52
C THR A 129 19.36 -16.79 -13.27
N ILE A 130 18.63 -16.03 -14.10
CA ILE A 130 17.57 -16.55 -14.98
C ILE A 130 18.04 -16.44 -16.42
N LYS A 131 18.31 -17.57 -17.06
CA LYS A 131 18.87 -17.64 -18.42
C LYS A 131 17.80 -17.53 -19.52
N GLY A 132 16.90 -16.55 -19.41
CA GLY A 132 15.94 -16.22 -20.47
C GLY A 132 14.56 -16.88 -20.38
N SER A 133 14.05 -17.18 -19.18
CA SER A 133 12.68 -17.67 -19.00
C SER A 133 11.66 -16.67 -19.52
N LYS A 134 10.79 -17.09 -20.45
CA LYS A 134 9.82 -16.21 -21.12
C LYS A 134 8.92 -15.46 -20.12
N LYS A 135 8.52 -16.14 -19.04
CA LYS A 135 7.57 -15.62 -18.06
C LYS A 135 7.99 -15.96 -16.62
N ILE A 136 8.02 -14.93 -15.77
CA ILE A 136 8.13 -15.06 -14.31
C ILE A 136 6.75 -14.71 -13.73
N ASN A 137 6.08 -15.69 -13.12
CA ASN A 137 4.73 -15.50 -12.59
C ASN A 137 4.72 -14.78 -11.23
N SER A 138 3.54 -14.60 -10.67
CA SER A 138 3.29 -13.75 -9.52
C SER A 138 3.93 -14.34 -8.26
N TYR A 139 4.51 -13.47 -7.43
CA TYR A 139 5.18 -13.86 -6.19
C TYR A 139 6.30 -14.91 -6.33
N ALA A 140 6.77 -15.20 -7.54
CA ALA A 140 7.72 -16.29 -7.80
C ALA A 140 8.99 -16.24 -6.93
N PHE A 141 9.50 -15.05 -6.63
CA PHE A 141 10.66 -14.80 -5.77
C PHE A 141 10.33 -13.84 -4.62
N ALA A 142 9.06 -13.76 -4.21
CA ALA A 142 8.69 -12.90 -3.11
C ALA A 142 9.27 -13.41 -1.77
N ASN A 143 9.62 -12.48 -0.87
CA ASN A 143 10.24 -12.74 0.43
C ASN A 143 11.61 -13.43 0.36
N CYS A 144 12.37 -13.26 -0.73
CA CYS A 144 13.78 -13.65 -0.79
C CYS A 144 14.65 -12.56 -0.14
N LEU A 145 14.62 -12.51 1.20
CA LEU A 145 15.13 -11.37 2.00
C LEU A 145 16.64 -11.12 1.88
N ASN A 146 17.44 -12.15 1.61
CA ASN A 146 18.90 -12.02 1.46
C ASN A 146 19.34 -11.93 -0.01
N LEU A 147 18.40 -11.93 -0.96
CA LEU A 147 18.72 -11.91 -2.39
C LEU A 147 19.48 -10.63 -2.67
N ASN A 148 20.72 -10.69 -3.12
CA ASN A 148 21.57 -9.53 -3.32
C ASN A 148 21.68 -9.18 -4.81
N ASN A 149 22.00 -10.19 -5.63
CA ASN A 149 22.23 -10.02 -7.07
C ASN A 149 21.20 -10.80 -7.89
N VAL A 150 20.51 -10.10 -8.79
CA VAL A 150 19.54 -10.68 -9.72
C VAL A 150 19.95 -10.37 -11.15
N ILE A 151 20.27 -11.43 -11.91
CA ILE A 151 20.58 -11.36 -13.33
C ILE A 151 19.43 -12.01 -14.11
N ILE A 152 18.74 -11.22 -14.93
CA ILE A 152 17.75 -11.71 -15.89
C ILE A 152 18.33 -11.55 -17.29
N GLU A 153 18.66 -12.66 -17.93
CA GLU A 153 19.26 -12.68 -19.27
C GLU A 153 18.21 -12.56 -20.39
N GLU A 154 18.70 -12.38 -21.62
CA GLU A 154 17.86 -12.29 -22.81
C GLU A 154 16.96 -13.53 -22.99
N GLY A 155 15.69 -13.29 -23.32
CA GLY A 155 14.66 -14.31 -23.45
C GLY A 155 13.46 -14.04 -22.54
N THR A 156 13.67 -13.38 -21.39
CA THR A 156 12.57 -12.99 -20.51
C THR A 156 11.74 -11.87 -21.10
N ALA A 157 10.44 -12.14 -21.26
CA ALA A 157 9.49 -11.25 -21.90
C ALA A 157 8.52 -10.60 -20.91
N LYS A 158 8.22 -11.25 -19.78
CA LYS A 158 7.22 -10.78 -18.81
C LYS A 158 7.58 -11.16 -17.38
N ILE A 159 7.41 -10.20 -16.46
CA ILE A 159 7.48 -10.38 -15.01
C ILE A 159 6.11 -9.97 -14.43
N GLU A 160 5.42 -10.89 -13.76
CA GLU A 160 4.08 -10.65 -13.23
C GLU A 160 4.07 -10.04 -11.83
N GLU A 161 2.87 -9.74 -11.33
CA GLU A 161 2.64 -8.99 -10.10
C GLU A 161 3.43 -9.53 -8.91
N SER A 162 4.07 -8.62 -8.17
CA SER A 162 4.77 -8.94 -6.92
C SER A 162 5.85 -10.02 -7.04
N ALA A 163 6.35 -10.34 -8.24
CA ALA A 163 7.31 -11.42 -8.46
C ALA A 163 8.57 -11.32 -7.59
N PHE A 164 9.00 -10.10 -7.23
CA PHE A 164 10.14 -9.86 -6.34
C PHE A 164 9.76 -9.06 -5.09
N LEU A 165 8.48 -9.07 -4.69
CA LEU A 165 8.00 -8.38 -3.49
C LEU A 165 8.86 -8.73 -2.27
N ASN A 166 9.26 -7.71 -1.52
CA ASN A 166 10.01 -7.86 -0.26
C ASN A 166 11.29 -8.69 -0.44
N SER A 167 12.04 -8.47 -1.53
CA SER A 167 13.33 -9.12 -1.77
C SER A 167 14.49 -8.20 -1.40
N GLY A 168 15.60 -8.77 -0.92
CA GLY A 168 16.76 -8.00 -0.44
C GLY A 168 17.64 -7.35 -1.50
N MET A 169 17.22 -7.35 -2.78
CA MET A 169 18.14 -7.14 -3.91
C MET A 169 18.80 -5.78 -3.88
N LYS A 170 20.10 -5.74 -4.18
CA LYS A 170 20.90 -4.51 -4.29
C LYS A 170 20.89 -3.95 -5.69
N THR A 171 20.94 -4.82 -6.69
CA THR A 171 20.92 -4.47 -8.11
C THR A 171 20.08 -5.47 -8.90
N ILE A 172 19.47 -5.00 -9.97
CA ILE A 172 18.82 -5.86 -10.97
C ILE A 172 19.16 -5.38 -12.39
N SER A 173 19.46 -6.34 -13.27
CA SER A 173 19.64 -6.10 -14.70
C SER A 173 18.50 -6.68 -15.50
N LEU A 174 17.80 -5.82 -16.25
CA LEU A 174 16.64 -6.15 -17.06
C LEU A 174 17.04 -6.29 -18.55
N PRO A 175 16.66 -7.39 -19.23
CA PRO A 175 17.12 -7.69 -20.59
C PRO A 175 16.38 -6.88 -21.65
N SER A 176 16.88 -6.90 -22.88
CA SER A 176 16.27 -6.21 -24.02
C SER A 176 14.94 -6.82 -24.47
N THR A 177 14.75 -8.12 -24.22
CA THR A 177 13.52 -8.85 -24.52
C THR A 177 12.34 -8.53 -23.61
N LEU A 178 12.55 -7.86 -22.46
CA LEU A 178 11.50 -7.63 -21.47
C LEU A 178 10.46 -6.63 -21.99
N LYS A 179 9.20 -7.05 -22.04
CA LYS A 179 8.06 -6.30 -22.60
C LYS A 179 7.02 -5.91 -21.57
N GLU A 180 6.96 -6.56 -20.41
CA GLU A 180 5.93 -6.30 -19.41
C GLU A 180 6.48 -6.51 -17.99
N ILE A 181 6.16 -5.56 -17.12
CA ILE A 181 6.41 -5.60 -15.67
C ILE A 181 5.06 -5.35 -15.00
N GLY A 182 4.61 -6.31 -14.18
CA GLY A 182 3.37 -6.24 -13.43
C GLY A 182 3.40 -5.20 -12.31
N ASN A 183 2.28 -5.07 -11.60
CA ASN A 183 2.19 -4.20 -10.43
C ASN A 183 3.07 -4.73 -9.29
N ASN A 184 3.59 -3.83 -8.46
CA ASN A 184 4.25 -4.15 -7.18
C ASN A 184 5.44 -5.12 -7.26
N VAL A 185 6.02 -5.34 -8.45
CA VAL A 185 7.12 -6.29 -8.67
C VAL A 185 8.29 -6.02 -7.73
N PHE A 186 8.64 -4.74 -7.54
CA PHE A 186 9.78 -4.31 -6.74
C PHE A 186 9.37 -3.68 -5.40
N THR A 187 8.14 -3.92 -4.94
CA THR A 187 7.67 -3.37 -3.66
C THR A 187 8.55 -3.88 -2.53
N ASN A 188 8.96 -2.97 -1.64
CA ASN A 188 9.82 -3.26 -0.50
C ASN A 188 11.16 -3.97 -0.85
N CYS A 189 11.71 -3.73 -2.05
CA CYS A 189 13.09 -4.09 -2.36
C CYS A 189 14.04 -3.10 -1.67
N SER A 190 14.25 -3.30 -0.38
CA SER A 190 14.73 -2.26 0.55
C SER A 190 16.20 -1.88 0.41
N ASN A 191 17.02 -2.73 -0.22
CA ASN A 191 18.46 -2.48 -0.45
C ASN A 191 18.76 -2.06 -1.90
N LEU A 192 17.73 -1.88 -2.74
CA LEU A 192 17.92 -1.66 -4.16
C LEU A 192 18.50 -0.26 -4.40
N THR A 193 19.67 -0.20 -5.02
CA THR A 193 20.42 1.03 -5.28
C THR A 193 20.20 1.55 -6.70
N ASP A 194 20.11 0.63 -7.67
CA ASP A 194 19.96 0.96 -9.09
C ASP A 194 19.23 -0.14 -9.88
N PHE A 195 18.43 0.30 -10.84
CA PHE A 195 17.97 -0.51 -11.96
C PHE A 195 18.91 -0.33 -13.15
N THR A 196 19.26 -1.43 -13.81
CA THR A 196 19.92 -1.41 -15.12
C THR A 196 19.02 -2.04 -16.18
N VAL A 197 18.97 -1.44 -17.36
CA VAL A 197 18.13 -1.89 -18.48
C VAL A 197 19.00 -1.96 -19.73
N ALA A 198 18.94 -3.06 -20.47
CA ALA A 198 19.67 -3.22 -21.72
C ALA A 198 19.36 -2.07 -22.72
N GLN A 199 20.39 -1.53 -23.38
CA GLN A 199 20.30 -0.30 -24.19
C GLN A 199 19.24 -0.37 -25.31
N ASN A 200 19.09 -1.54 -25.92
CA ASN A 200 18.16 -1.84 -27.00
C ASN A 200 16.76 -2.27 -26.53
N ASN A 201 16.47 -2.26 -25.21
CA ASN A 201 15.12 -2.50 -24.72
C ASN A 201 14.16 -1.44 -25.29
N LYS A 202 13.04 -1.89 -25.88
CA LYS A 202 12.06 -1.03 -26.55
C LYS A 202 10.93 -0.54 -25.63
N THR A 203 10.78 -1.14 -24.45
CA THR A 203 9.66 -0.90 -23.53
C THR A 203 10.08 -0.14 -22.28
N PHE A 204 11.29 -0.34 -21.78
CA PHE A 204 11.79 0.22 -20.53
C PHE A 204 13.10 0.96 -20.73
N ILE A 205 13.41 1.84 -19.79
CA ILE A 205 14.68 2.55 -19.71
C ILE A 205 15.01 2.81 -18.23
N SER A 206 16.30 2.76 -17.89
CA SER A 206 16.80 3.30 -16.64
C SER A 206 17.35 4.70 -16.87
N ILE A 207 16.95 5.66 -16.06
CA ILE A 207 17.48 7.03 -16.05
C ILE A 207 18.06 7.25 -14.67
N ASP A 208 19.38 7.43 -14.60
CA ASP A 208 20.12 7.60 -13.34
C ASP A 208 19.80 6.49 -12.31
N GLY A 209 19.61 5.25 -12.78
CA GLY A 209 19.27 4.10 -11.93
C GLY A 209 17.78 3.96 -11.62
N VAL A 210 16.90 4.88 -12.03
CA VAL A 210 15.45 4.82 -11.81
C VAL A 210 14.74 4.18 -13.00
N LEU A 211 13.80 3.28 -12.74
CA LEU A 211 13.10 2.53 -13.77
C LEU A 211 11.89 3.29 -14.34
N TYR A 212 11.89 3.47 -15.65
CA TYR A 212 10.84 4.13 -16.40
C TYR A 212 10.33 3.27 -17.57
N SER A 213 9.13 3.57 -18.05
CA SER A 213 8.74 3.22 -19.42
C SER A 213 9.66 3.92 -20.43
N LYS A 214 9.86 3.36 -21.63
CA LYS A 214 10.78 3.87 -22.65
C LYS A 214 10.46 5.32 -23.05
N ASP A 215 9.17 5.64 -23.10
CA ASP A 215 8.63 6.97 -23.40
C ASP A 215 8.65 7.94 -22.19
N LYS A 216 9.15 7.47 -21.04
CA LYS A 216 9.29 8.19 -19.76
C LYS A 216 7.95 8.65 -19.16
N LYS A 217 6.82 8.19 -19.71
CA LYS A 217 5.48 8.56 -19.24
C LYS A 217 5.12 7.91 -17.92
N THR A 218 5.77 6.81 -17.55
CA THR A 218 5.54 6.11 -16.29
C THR A 218 6.86 5.94 -15.54
N LEU A 219 6.93 6.46 -14.31
CA LEU A 219 7.94 6.05 -13.33
C LEU A 219 7.44 4.75 -12.69
N ILE A 220 8.15 3.65 -12.95
CA ILE A 220 7.73 2.31 -12.55
C ILE A 220 8.19 2.01 -11.13
N ALA A 221 9.48 2.24 -10.85
CA ALA A 221 10.05 2.02 -9.54
C ALA A 221 11.31 2.88 -9.33
N TYR A 222 11.42 3.44 -8.14
CA TYR A 222 12.60 4.12 -7.62
C TYR A 222 13.39 3.15 -6.74
N PRO A 223 14.73 3.06 -6.85
CA PRO A 223 15.53 2.22 -5.98
C PRO A 223 15.49 2.72 -4.53
N THR A 224 14.98 1.88 -3.62
CA THR A 224 14.68 2.28 -2.23
C THR A 224 15.89 2.80 -1.46
N ASP A 225 17.09 2.25 -1.75
CA ASP A 225 18.35 2.55 -1.06
C ASP A 225 19.32 3.43 -1.88
N LYS A 226 18.81 4.11 -2.91
CA LYS A 226 19.61 5.08 -3.65
C LYS A 226 20.00 6.24 -2.74
N ASP A 227 21.30 6.48 -2.61
CA ASP A 227 21.92 7.51 -1.76
C ASP A 227 21.69 8.93 -2.29
N LEU A 228 20.45 9.38 -2.21
CA LEU A 228 19.99 10.72 -2.57
C LEU A 228 18.94 11.19 -1.57
N ASN A 229 19.06 12.44 -1.14
CA ASN A 229 18.06 13.09 -0.30
C ASN A 229 16.98 13.84 -1.10
N SER A 230 17.19 14.03 -2.41
CA SER A 230 16.26 14.73 -3.28
C SER A 230 16.18 14.08 -4.65
N TYR A 231 14.98 14.06 -5.22
CA TYR A 231 14.74 13.55 -6.56
C TYR A 231 13.75 14.41 -7.34
N THR A 232 14.10 14.74 -8.59
CA THR A 232 13.20 15.38 -9.54
C THR A 232 12.71 14.36 -10.55
N VAL A 233 11.42 14.06 -10.52
CA VAL A 233 10.80 13.15 -11.49
C VAL A 233 10.85 13.79 -12.88
N ASN A 234 11.15 12.97 -13.89
CA ASN A 234 11.20 13.41 -15.28
C ASN A 234 9.98 14.26 -15.69
N ALA A 235 10.22 15.40 -16.34
CA ALA A 235 9.20 16.41 -16.65
C ALA A 235 8.03 15.91 -17.51
N ASP A 236 8.24 14.82 -18.26
CA ASP A 236 7.27 14.24 -19.17
C ASP A 236 6.44 13.10 -18.55
N THR A 237 6.78 12.68 -17.32
CA THR A 237 6.06 11.62 -16.60
C THR A 237 4.61 12.04 -16.32
N LYS A 238 3.69 11.12 -16.64
CA LYS A 238 2.24 11.24 -16.44
C LYS A 238 1.75 10.34 -15.31
N THR A 239 2.48 9.27 -15.00
CA THR A 239 2.08 8.27 -14.00
C THR A 239 3.24 7.95 -13.07
N ILE A 240 2.98 7.99 -11.76
CA ILE A 240 3.77 7.28 -10.76
C ILE A 240 3.05 5.96 -10.51
N SER A 241 3.71 4.83 -10.78
CA SER A 241 3.13 3.50 -10.60
C SER A 241 2.83 3.18 -9.13
N ASN A 242 2.03 2.13 -8.91
CA ASN A 242 1.82 1.57 -7.58
C ASN A 242 3.16 1.23 -6.93
N SER A 243 3.29 1.56 -5.63
CA SER A 243 4.49 1.28 -4.83
C SER A 243 5.82 1.86 -5.37
N ALA A 244 5.79 2.83 -6.28
CA ALA A 244 7.00 3.25 -6.99
C ALA A 244 8.12 3.83 -6.09
N PHE A 245 7.79 4.48 -4.97
CA PHE A 245 8.72 4.97 -3.94
C PHE A 245 8.48 4.27 -2.59
N TYR A 246 7.89 3.07 -2.61
CA TYR A 246 7.53 2.33 -1.40
C TYR A 246 8.73 2.18 -0.46
N GLY A 247 8.55 2.55 0.80
CA GLY A 247 9.50 2.32 1.87
C GLY A 247 10.78 3.15 1.76
N ASN A 248 10.85 4.15 0.88
CA ASN A 248 12.06 4.96 0.75
C ASN A 248 12.36 5.72 2.06
N LYS A 249 13.60 5.57 2.55
CA LYS A 249 14.03 6.12 3.85
C LYS A 249 14.97 7.31 3.72
N GLN A 250 15.24 7.79 2.51
CA GLN A 250 16.33 8.75 2.27
C GLN A 250 15.83 10.05 1.66
N LEU A 251 14.86 9.99 0.75
CA LEU A 251 14.34 11.16 0.05
C LEU A 251 13.56 12.05 1.01
N GLU A 252 14.11 13.23 1.26
CA GLU A 252 13.45 14.31 1.99
C GLU A 252 12.56 15.16 1.08
N THR A 253 12.93 15.25 -0.21
CA THR A 253 12.24 16.08 -1.21
C THR A 253 12.03 15.31 -2.51
N ILE A 254 10.78 15.27 -2.98
CA ILE A 254 10.44 14.72 -4.29
C ILE A 254 9.70 15.80 -5.08
N ILE A 255 10.23 16.16 -6.25
CA ILE A 255 9.63 17.15 -7.14
C ILE A 255 8.85 16.43 -8.24
N LEU A 256 7.51 16.55 -8.18
CA LEU A 256 6.59 15.95 -9.14
C LEU A 256 6.43 16.85 -10.39
N PRO A 257 6.26 16.27 -11.59
CA PRO A 257 6.21 17.04 -12.81
C PRO A 257 4.82 17.64 -13.03
N LYS A 258 4.73 18.82 -13.65
CA LYS A 258 3.45 19.52 -13.90
C LYS A 258 2.46 18.72 -14.76
N LYS A 259 2.96 17.80 -15.60
CA LYS A 259 2.15 16.95 -16.49
C LYS A 259 1.63 15.68 -15.81
N LEU A 260 1.95 15.44 -14.54
CA LEU A 260 1.54 14.26 -13.80
C LEU A 260 0.00 14.20 -13.71
N LYS A 261 -0.55 13.03 -13.99
CA LYS A 261 -1.99 12.74 -13.98
C LYS A 261 -2.37 11.73 -12.91
N THR A 262 -1.50 10.77 -12.64
CA THR A 262 -1.80 9.62 -11.79
C THR A 262 -0.72 9.37 -10.77
N ILE A 263 -1.13 9.16 -9.52
CA ILE A 263 -0.30 8.61 -8.43
C ILE A 263 -0.96 7.29 -8.04
N GLY A 264 -0.21 6.19 -8.18
CA GLY A 264 -0.68 4.84 -7.87
C GLY A 264 -0.88 4.59 -6.38
N SER A 265 -1.57 3.50 -6.05
CA SER A 265 -1.71 3.04 -4.66
C SER A 265 -0.35 2.73 -4.08
N LEU A 266 -0.16 3.00 -2.78
CA LEU A 266 1.11 2.77 -2.08
C LEU A 266 2.34 3.53 -2.64
N ALA A 267 2.16 4.45 -3.59
CA ALA A 267 3.27 5.03 -4.35
C ALA A 267 4.38 5.65 -3.48
N PHE A 268 4.02 6.24 -2.34
CA PHE A 268 4.92 6.84 -1.34
C PHE A 268 4.69 6.23 0.07
N TYR A 269 4.17 5.00 0.12
CA TYR A 269 3.92 4.28 1.36
C TYR A 269 5.20 4.18 2.18
N ASN A 270 5.15 4.48 3.48
CA ASN A 270 6.30 4.48 4.38
C ASN A 270 7.51 5.27 3.82
N THR A 271 7.28 6.41 3.17
CA THR A 271 8.39 7.33 2.83
C THR A 271 8.84 8.08 4.07
N ARG A 272 9.69 7.44 4.87
CA ARG A 272 9.94 7.84 6.26
C ARG A 272 10.73 9.14 6.43
N SER A 273 11.34 9.68 5.36
CA SER A 273 12.11 10.92 5.41
C SER A 273 11.49 12.06 4.62
N LEU A 274 10.45 11.79 3.80
CA LEU A 274 9.82 12.80 2.94
C LEU A 274 9.18 13.89 3.80
N LYS A 275 9.65 15.14 3.67
CA LYS A 275 9.21 16.25 4.53
C LYS A 275 8.01 16.99 3.99
N SER A 276 7.94 17.14 2.66
CA SER A 276 6.85 17.86 1.99
C SER A 276 6.59 17.32 0.59
N ILE A 277 5.35 17.47 0.12
CA ILE A 277 4.97 17.10 -1.24
C ILE A 277 3.95 18.07 -1.82
N GLU A 278 4.16 18.46 -3.08
CA GLU A 278 3.19 19.21 -3.88
C GLU A 278 2.60 18.30 -4.96
N ILE A 279 1.30 18.01 -4.86
CA ILE A 279 0.55 17.23 -5.84
C ILE A 279 0.00 18.18 -6.91
N PRO A 280 0.43 18.05 -8.18
CA PRO A 280 0.13 19.02 -9.22
C PRO A 280 -1.35 18.98 -9.66
N LYS A 281 -1.81 20.09 -10.25
CA LYS A 281 -3.22 20.33 -10.59
C LYS A 281 -3.91 19.26 -11.44
N ASN A 282 -3.14 18.49 -12.21
CA ASN A 282 -3.66 17.50 -13.15
C ASN A 282 -3.88 16.13 -12.51
N VAL A 283 -3.51 15.95 -11.24
CA VAL A 283 -3.74 14.72 -10.47
C VAL A 283 -5.11 14.76 -9.82
N SER A 284 -6.06 14.03 -10.41
CA SER A 284 -7.46 14.01 -9.97
C SER A 284 -7.68 13.24 -8.67
N SER A 285 -6.81 12.30 -8.33
CA SER A 285 -6.94 11.47 -7.12
C SER A 285 -5.59 11.16 -6.52
N VAL A 286 -5.52 11.22 -5.18
CA VAL A 286 -4.47 10.56 -4.41
C VAL A 286 -4.98 9.16 -4.07
N ALA A 287 -4.33 8.13 -4.61
CA ALA A 287 -4.77 6.75 -4.50
C ALA A 287 -4.65 6.18 -3.07
N SER A 288 -5.24 5.00 -2.86
CA SER A 288 -5.29 4.37 -1.55
C SER A 288 -3.90 4.16 -0.98
N GLU A 289 -3.73 4.52 0.29
CA GLU A 289 -2.48 4.33 1.05
C GLU A 289 -1.25 5.00 0.41
N ALA A 290 -1.45 5.96 -0.51
CA ALA A 290 -0.35 6.55 -1.28
C ALA A 290 0.76 7.13 -0.40
N PHE A 291 0.45 7.71 0.76
CA PHE A 291 1.42 8.26 1.71
C PHE A 291 1.30 7.63 3.11
N TYR A 292 0.62 6.49 3.25
CA TYR A 292 0.42 5.85 4.56
C TYR A 292 1.77 5.65 5.28
N GLY A 293 1.85 6.02 6.56
CA GLY A 293 3.05 5.84 7.38
C GLY A 293 4.24 6.71 6.96
N SER A 294 4.03 7.78 6.18
CA SER A 294 5.07 8.76 5.86
C SER A 294 5.31 9.68 7.07
N VAL A 295 5.91 9.13 8.11
CA VAL A 295 5.96 9.73 9.46
C VAL A 295 6.65 11.09 9.56
N SER A 296 7.51 11.46 8.60
CA SER A 296 8.16 12.78 8.52
C SER A 296 7.44 13.78 7.62
N LEU A 297 6.37 13.36 6.93
CA LEU A 297 5.62 14.23 6.03
C LEU A 297 4.86 15.27 6.85
N SER A 298 5.31 16.52 6.72
CA SER A 298 4.82 17.64 7.54
C SER A 298 3.91 18.61 6.78
N ASN A 299 4.09 18.69 5.46
CA ASN A 299 3.41 19.64 4.59
C ASN A 299 2.94 18.96 3.30
N VAL A 300 1.64 19.03 3.03
CA VAL A 300 1.02 18.53 1.80
C VAL A 300 0.29 19.68 1.11
N THR A 301 0.55 19.87 -0.19
CA THR A 301 -0.22 20.80 -1.03
C THR A 301 -0.86 20.04 -2.19
N LEU A 302 -2.18 20.11 -2.30
CA LEU A 302 -2.97 19.51 -3.37
C LEU A 302 -3.52 20.62 -4.27
N LYS A 303 -3.18 20.64 -5.58
CA LYS A 303 -3.54 21.76 -6.48
C LYS A 303 -4.79 21.55 -7.36
N GLY A 304 -5.32 20.34 -7.43
CA GLY A 304 -6.47 20.03 -8.31
C GLY A 304 -7.09 18.65 -8.08
N THR A 305 -6.85 18.08 -6.90
CA THR A 305 -7.34 16.77 -6.50
C THR A 305 -8.85 16.83 -6.23
N LYS A 306 -9.59 15.84 -6.74
CA LYS A 306 -11.03 15.64 -6.50
C LYS A 306 -11.28 14.61 -5.41
N THR A 307 -10.40 13.62 -5.27
CA THR A 307 -10.56 12.52 -4.32
C THR A 307 -9.28 12.26 -3.54
N ILE A 308 -9.39 12.20 -2.22
CA ILE A 308 -8.39 11.62 -1.33
C ILE A 308 -8.89 10.23 -0.94
N SER A 309 -8.16 9.19 -1.36
CA SER A 309 -8.60 7.80 -1.20
C SER A 309 -8.38 7.24 0.21
N LYS A 310 -8.85 6.00 0.43
CA LYS A 310 -8.78 5.33 1.72
C LYS A 310 -7.34 5.32 2.25
N ASN A 311 -7.15 5.66 3.53
CA ASN A 311 -5.85 5.64 4.21
C ASN A 311 -4.76 6.52 3.54
N ALA A 312 -5.09 7.43 2.61
CA ALA A 312 -4.10 8.09 1.76
C ALA A 312 -2.98 8.80 2.53
N PHE A 313 -3.28 9.42 3.67
CA PHE A 313 -2.34 10.09 4.56
C PHE A 313 -2.44 9.55 6.01
N ALA A 314 -2.97 8.34 6.20
CA ALA A 314 -3.03 7.76 7.54
C ALA A 314 -1.62 7.52 8.11
N GLU A 315 -1.46 7.64 9.42
CA GLU A 315 -0.18 7.52 10.14
C GLU A 315 0.91 8.52 9.67
N CYS A 316 0.52 9.63 9.01
CA CYS A 316 1.42 10.75 8.77
C CYS A 316 1.57 11.58 10.05
N GLU A 317 2.24 11.02 11.06
CA GLU A 317 2.27 11.57 12.42
C GLU A 317 2.80 13.02 12.50
N SER A 318 3.75 13.40 11.64
CA SER A 318 4.30 14.78 11.58
C SER A 318 3.48 15.77 10.74
N LEU A 319 2.33 15.36 10.18
CA LEU A 319 1.54 16.20 9.28
C LEU A 319 0.90 17.38 10.02
N THR A 320 1.39 18.59 9.76
CA THR A 320 0.91 19.81 10.42
C THR A 320 0.11 20.73 9.50
N SER A 321 0.37 20.70 8.19
CA SER A 321 -0.29 21.55 7.20
C SER A 321 -0.72 20.76 5.98
N VAL A 322 -2.01 20.86 5.65
CA VAL A 322 -2.61 20.28 4.44
C VAL A 322 -3.36 21.39 3.70
N LYS A 323 -2.89 21.75 2.51
CA LYS A 323 -3.59 22.68 1.63
C LYS A 323 -4.47 21.89 0.67
N LEU A 324 -5.77 21.87 0.94
CA LEU A 324 -6.79 21.24 0.11
C LEU A 324 -7.22 22.18 -1.03
N PRO A 325 -7.56 21.67 -2.22
CA PRO A 325 -8.05 22.49 -3.33
C PRO A 325 -9.57 22.59 -3.32
N ASP A 326 -10.13 23.67 -3.86
CA ASP A 326 -11.58 23.87 -4.05
C ASP A 326 -12.23 22.84 -5.00
N SER A 327 -11.42 22.04 -5.69
CA SER A 327 -11.91 20.94 -6.54
C SER A 327 -12.21 19.65 -5.77
N LEU A 328 -11.90 19.58 -4.47
CA LEU A 328 -11.98 18.36 -3.68
C LEU A 328 -13.44 18.04 -3.32
N THR A 329 -13.94 16.91 -3.80
CA THR A 329 -15.33 16.47 -3.55
C THR A 329 -15.41 15.29 -2.59
N GLU A 330 -14.35 14.49 -2.46
CA GLU A 330 -14.36 13.27 -1.65
C GLU A 330 -13.11 13.10 -0.79
N ILE A 331 -13.31 12.84 0.50
CA ILE A 331 -12.30 12.35 1.43
C ILE A 331 -12.76 10.97 1.94
N LYS A 332 -12.08 9.91 1.54
CA LYS A 332 -12.48 8.52 1.86
C LYS A 332 -12.03 8.09 3.26
N ALA A 333 -12.47 6.91 3.66
CA ALA A 333 -12.30 6.41 5.02
C ALA A 333 -10.82 6.44 5.47
N ASN A 334 -10.61 6.83 6.73
CA ASN A 334 -9.30 6.91 7.39
C ASN A 334 -8.27 7.82 6.69
N ALA A 335 -8.67 8.73 5.79
CA ALA A 335 -7.72 9.46 4.95
C ALA A 335 -6.62 10.21 5.74
N PHE A 336 -6.93 10.70 6.94
CA PHE A 336 -6.01 11.38 7.86
C PHE A 336 -6.00 10.71 9.25
N GLU A 337 -6.30 9.40 9.34
CA GLU A 337 -6.24 8.67 10.61
C GLU A 337 -4.84 8.79 11.23
N ASN A 338 -4.76 9.04 12.54
CA ASN A 338 -3.52 9.18 13.30
C ASN A 338 -2.54 10.23 12.75
N CYS A 339 -3.03 11.28 12.09
CA CYS A 339 -2.25 12.50 11.85
C CYS A 339 -2.12 13.31 13.15
N THR A 340 -1.33 12.78 14.10
CA THR A 340 -1.34 13.20 15.51
C THR A 340 -0.93 14.66 15.73
N THR A 341 -0.18 15.27 14.82
CA THR A 341 0.26 16.68 14.90
C THR A 341 -0.61 17.66 14.10
N LEU A 342 -1.61 17.18 13.37
CA LEU A 342 -2.50 18.04 12.55
C LEU A 342 -3.37 18.91 13.47
N LYS A 343 -3.09 20.21 13.51
CA LYS A 343 -3.77 21.15 14.43
C LYS A 343 -5.03 21.77 13.86
N ASN A 344 -4.96 22.15 12.59
CA ASN A 344 -6.04 22.84 11.87
C ASN A 344 -6.11 22.25 10.46
N ILE A 345 -7.32 22.13 9.94
CA ILE A 345 -7.55 21.80 8.54
C ILE A 345 -8.75 22.60 8.04
N GLU A 346 -8.55 23.31 6.93
CA GLU A 346 -9.61 24.04 6.25
C GLU A 346 -10.25 23.10 5.23
N LEU A 347 -11.50 22.71 5.49
CA LEU A 347 -12.26 21.81 4.63
C LEU A 347 -13.03 22.64 3.59
N PRO A 348 -12.79 22.49 2.28
CA PRO A 348 -13.51 23.25 1.26
C PRO A 348 -15.00 22.88 1.19
N ASP A 349 -15.83 23.87 0.86
CA ASP A 349 -17.28 23.78 0.66
C ASP A 349 -17.71 22.84 -0.48
N SER A 350 -16.75 22.36 -1.28
CA SER A 350 -16.98 21.41 -2.37
C SER A 350 -17.07 19.96 -1.90
N ILE A 351 -16.72 19.64 -0.65
CA ILE A 351 -16.69 18.26 -0.14
C ILE A 351 -18.11 17.72 0.03
N GLU A 352 -18.47 16.69 -0.73
CA GLU A 352 -19.76 16.00 -0.64
C GLU A 352 -19.68 14.76 0.26
N ILE A 353 -18.51 14.11 0.30
CA ILE A 353 -18.33 12.82 0.97
C ILE A 353 -17.13 12.88 1.91
N MET A 354 -17.39 12.71 3.22
CA MET A 354 -16.38 12.44 4.25
C MET A 354 -16.54 11.04 4.85
N GLY A 355 -15.60 10.14 4.58
CA GLY A 355 -15.60 8.74 4.99
C GLY A 355 -15.66 8.50 6.52
N ALA A 356 -15.76 7.23 6.91
CA ALA A 356 -15.60 6.84 8.32
C ALA A 356 -14.16 7.10 8.80
N SER A 357 -13.99 7.44 10.08
CA SER A 357 -12.70 7.65 10.74
C SER A 357 -11.73 8.62 10.05
N VAL A 358 -12.20 9.57 9.23
CA VAL A 358 -11.33 10.44 8.40
C VAL A 358 -10.25 11.15 9.22
N PHE A 359 -10.58 11.63 10.43
CA PHE A 359 -9.66 12.30 11.34
C PHE A 359 -9.47 11.53 12.66
N ARG A 360 -9.78 10.24 12.69
CA ARG A 360 -9.63 9.45 13.92
C ARG A 360 -8.20 9.56 14.45
N GLY A 361 -8.04 9.80 15.75
CA GLY A 361 -6.72 9.91 16.38
C GLY A 361 -5.92 11.16 16.00
N CYS A 362 -6.52 12.18 15.39
CA CYS A 362 -5.90 13.50 15.21
C CYS A 362 -5.84 14.24 16.55
N ILE A 363 -4.95 13.82 17.45
CA ILE A 363 -4.92 14.28 18.84
C ILE A 363 -4.61 15.77 19.01
N SER A 364 -4.02 16.42 18.01
CA SER A 364 -3.73 17.87 18.03
C SER A 364 -4.82 18.72 17.38
N LEU A 365 -5.80 18.11 16.70
CA LEU A 365 -6.84 18.84 15.98
C LEU A 365 -7.67 19.63 16.97
N ASN A 366 -7.67 20.97 16.88
CA ASN A 366 -8.25 21.83 17.91
C ASN A 366 -9.69 22.25 17.61
N LYS A 367 -9.96 22.63 16.36
CA LYS A 367 -11.27 23.02 15.87
C LYS A 367 -11.50 22.48 14.47
N VAL A 368 -12.76 22.24 14.13
CA VAL A 368 -13.15 21.88 12.76
C VAL A 368 -14.52 22.49 12.44
N THR A 369 -14.61 23.08 11.26
CA THR A 369 -15.89 23.46 10.63
C THR A 369 -16.19 22.43 9.56
N ILE A 370 -17.35 21.79 9.64
CA ILE A 370 -17.81 20.83 8.66
C ILE A 370 -18.40 21.59 7.47
N PRO A 371 -18.04 21.26 6.22
CA PRO A 371 -18.57 21.93 5.03
C PRO A 371 -20.09 21.79 4.88
N LYS A 372 -20.73 22.82 4.30
CA LYS A 372 -22.20 22.86 4.11
C LYS A 372 -22.77 21.77 3.22
N SER A 373 -21.96 21.15 2.38
CA SER A 373 -22.34 20.05 1.47
C SER A 373 -22.22 18.67 2.11
N VAL A 374 -21.71 18.56 3.34
CA VAL A 374 -21.52 17.27 4.02
C VAL A 374 -22.79 16.87 4.77
N ASN A 375 -23.44 15.82 4.29
CA ASN A 375 -24.72 15.36 4.86
C ASN A 375 -24.55 14.47 6.10
N TYR A 376 -23.41 13.78 6.23
CA TYR A 376 -23.19 12.73 7.23
C TYR A 376 -21.84 12.89 7.92
N ILE A 377 -21.86 12.97 9.26
CA ILE A 377 -20.67 12.68 10.07
C ILE A 377 -20.65 11.17 10.32
N ARG A 378 -19.78 10.46 9.58
CA ARG A 378 -19.73 9.00 9.59
C ARG A 378 -19.08 8.44 10.86
N ASP A 379 -19.19 7.12 11.01
CA ASP A 379 -18.70 6.38 12.17
C ASP A 379 -17.24 6.76 12.48
N TYR A 380 -16.95 7.06 13.75
CA TYR A 380 -15.61 7.37 14.24
C TYR A 380 -14.90 8.57 13.58
N ALA A 381 -15.59 9.40 12.77
CA ALA A 381 -14.96 10.44 11.94
C ALA A 381 -13.93 11.31 12.68
N PHE A 382 -14.18 11.63 13.95
CA PHE A 382 -13.31 12.38 14.85
C PHE A 382 -13.08 11.65 16.19
N ALA A 383 -13.22 10.32 16.22
CA ALA A 383 -12.93 9.55 17.43
C ALA A 383 -11.45 9.75 17.85
N ASP A 384 -11.18 9.71 19.15
CA ASP A 384 -9.84 9.84 19.73
C ASP A 384 -9.16 11.20 19.44
N CYS A 385 -9.91 12.22 18.98
CA CYS A 385 -9.40 13.59 18.80
C CYS A 385 -9.30 14.32 20.15
N THR A 386 -8.34 13.92 20.98
CA THR A 386 -8.24 14.39 22.37
C THR A 386 -7.92 15.89 22.53
N GLY A 387 -7.45 16.55 21.46
CA GLY A 387 -7.22 18.00 21.38
C GLY A 387 -8.42 18.82 20.93
N LEU A 388 -9.50 18.17 20.46
CA LEU A 388 -10.65 18.83 19.84
C LEU A 388 -11.44 19.57 20.91
N THR A 389 -11.61 20.87 20.72
CA THR A 389 -12.31 21.76 21.66
C THR A 389 -13.65 22.25 21.13
N GLU A 390 -13.73 22.45 19.81
CA GLU A 390 -14.88 23.04 19.14
C GLU A 390 -15.15 22.34 17.81
N VAL A 391 -16.42 22.03 17.56
CA VAL A 391 -16.92 21.51 16.28
C VAL A 391 -18.07 22.39 15.84
N ASP A 392 -17.99 22.87 14.61
CA ASP A 392 -19.02 23.65 13.95
C ASP A 392 -19.64 22.83 12.82
N LEU A 393 -20.90 22.41 12.99
CA LEU A 393 -21.63 21.62 12.02
C LEU A 393 -22.46 22.54 11.13
N SER A 394 -22.09 22.66 9.86
CA SER A 394 -22.86 23.46 8.90
C SER A 394 -24.25 22.88 8.59
N THR A 395 -25.12 23.71 8.01
CA THR A 395 -26.54 23.46 7.72
C THR A 395 -26.85 22.19 6.89
N GLY A 396 -25.87 21.64 6.16
CA GLY A 396 -26.02 20.37 5.43
C GLY A 396 -26.03 19.11 6.28
N VAL A 397 -25.53 19.17 7.52
CA VAL A 397 -25.38 17.96 8.36
C VAL A 397 -26.75 17.45 8.81
N THR A 398 -27.18 16.32 8.28
CA THR A 398 -28.47 15.68 8.61
C THR A 398 -28.34 14.54 9.62
N LYS A 399 -27.13 13.98 9.78
CA LYS A 399 -26.90 12.77 10.57
C LYS A 399 -25.50 12.69 11.14
N ILE A 400 -25.41 12.36 12.43
CA ILE A 400 -24.16 12.04 13.15
C ILE A 400 -24.19 10.58 13.60
N ASN A 401 -23.25 9.77 13.10
CA ASN A 401 -23.21 8.34 13.35
C ASN A 401 -22.44 7.94 14.63
N LYS A 402 -22.49 6.65 14.98
CA LYS A 402 -21.89 6.10 16.21
C LYS A 402 -20.42 6.51 16.38
N LYS A 403 -20.06 6.87 17.62
CA LYS A 403 -18.69 7.21 18.04
C LYS A 403 -18.00 8.31 17.23
N ALA A 404 -18.74 9.13 16.48
CA ALA A 404 -18.18 10.20 15.66
C ALA A 404 -17.26 11.15 16.44
N PHE A 405 -17.56 11.41 17.73
CA PHE A 405 -16.77 12.26 18.62
C PHE A 405 -16.45 11.54 19.94
N SER A 406 -16.23 10.22 19.88
CA SER A 406 -15.85 9.43 21.07
C SER A 406 -14.41 9.74 21.50
N ASN A 407 -14.15 9.69 22.81
CA ASN A 407 -12.83 9.95 23.40
C ASN A 407 -12.25 11.33 23.00
N CYS A 408 -13.10 12.35 23.03
CA CYS A 408 -12.77 13.76 22.82
C CYS A 408 -12.97 14.55 24.13
N PRO A 409 -12.16 14.31 25.17
CA PRO A 409 -12.38 14.86 26.52
C PRO A 409 -12.31 16.39 26.62
N LYS A 410 -11.70 17.06 25.63
CA LYS A 410 -11.61 18.53 25.56
C LYS A 410 -12.75 19.18 24.76
N LEU A 411 -13.63 18.39 24.13
CA LEU A 411 -14.72 18.92 23.34
C LEU A 411 -15.72 19.57 24.29
N THR A 412 -15.83 20.89 24.20
CA THR A 412 -16.66 21.71 25.09
C THR A 412 -17.74 22.46 24.32
N LYS A 413 -17.57 22.61 23.01
CA LYS A 413 -18.52 23.32 22.15
C LYS A 413 -18.79 22.52 20.89
N LEU A 414 -20.03 22.05 20.72
CA LEU A 414 -20.54 21.56 19.45
C LEU A 414 -21.68 22.46 19.01
N ILE A 415 -21.50 23.12 17.87
CA ILE A 415 -22.54 23.94 17.25
C ILE A 415 -23.28 23.04 16.28
N ALA A 416 -24.54 22.75 16.59
CA ALA A 416 -25.41 21.97 15.72
C ALA A 416 -26.02 22.89 14.65
N PRO A 417 -26.30 22.38 13.44
CA PRO A 417 -27.04 23.15 12.46
C PRO A 417 -28.48 23.34 12.96
N SER A 418 -29.23 24.19 12.27
CA SER A 418 -30.69 24.29 12.38
C SER A 418 -31.43 22.96 12.09
N TYR A 419 -32.69 23.04 11.65
CA TYR A 419 -33.67 21.95 11.75
C TYR A 419 -33.40 20.70 10.90
N ASN A 420 -32.32 20.66 10.11
CA ASN A 420 -31.98 19.55 9.22
C ASN A 420 -31.34 18.34 9.92
N LEU A 421 -30.72 18.52 11.09
CA LEU A 421 -30.12 17.41 11.83
C LEU A 421 -31.22 16.51 12.39
N GLY A 422 -31.42 15.33 11.81
CA GLY A 422 -32.50 14.41 12.18
C GLY A 422 -32.07 13.17 12.96
N PHE A 423 -30.76 12.96 13.13
CA PHE A 423 -30.24 11.79 13.84
C PHE A 423 -28.88 12.05 14.49
N ILE A 424 -28.77 11.68 15.76
CA ILE A 424 -27.50 11.61 16.51
C ILE A 424 -27.41 10.21 17.14
N GLY A 425 -26.34 9.48 16.84
CA GLY A 425 -26.13 8.12 17.36
C GLY A 425 -25.97 8.05 18.89
N LYS A 426 -26.34 6.91 19.49
CA LYS A 426 -26.31 6.72 20.96
C LYS A 426 -24.94 6.88 21.60
N THR A 427 -23.87 6.57 20.88
CA THR A 427 -22.48 6.54 21.38
C THR A 427 -21.62 7.65 20.78
N VAL A 428 -22.24 8.72 20.25
CA VAL A 428 -21.52 9.82 19.57
C VAL A 428 -20.46 10.44 20.47
N PHE A 429 -20.76 10.61 21.75
CA PHE A 429 -19.92 11.28 22.75
C PHE A 429 -19.41 10.33 23.85
N ASP A 430 -19.30 9.01 23.58
CA ASP A 430 -18.69 8.07 24.53
C ASP A 430 -17.31 8.59 24.96
N ASP A 431 -17.05 8.71 26.26
CA ASP A 431 -15.81 9.28 26.84
C ASP A 431 -15.54 10.78 26.53
N SER A 432 -16.56 11.52 26.09
CA SER A 432 -16.53 12.97 25.80
C SER A 432 -17.50 13.76 26.69
N LYS A 433 -17.26 13.72 28.01
CA LYS A 433 -18.24 14.15 29.04
C LYS A 433 -18.46 15.67 29.16
N ASN A 434 -17.62 16.49 28.53
CA ASN A 434 -17.62 17.95 28.72
C ASN A 434 -18.35 18.72 27.61
N VAL A 435 -18.94 18.03 26.64
CA VAL A 435 -19.57 18.67 25.48
C VAL A 435 -20.79 19.49 25.90
N VAL A 436 -20.86 20.72 25.39
CA VAL A 436 -22.06 21.56 25.39
C VAL A 436 -22.56 21.67 23.95
N ILE A 437 -23.83 21.33 23.72
CA ILE A 437 -24.47 21.41 22.42
C ILE A 437 -25.18 22.76 22.29
N TYR A 438 -24.69 23.58 21.37
CA TYR A 438 -25.29 24.85 20.98
C TYR A 438 -26.23 24.56 19.81
N ALA A 439 -27.54 24.68 20.03
CA ALA A 439 -28.53 24.30 19.03
C ALA A 439 -29.78 25.19 19.08
N PRO A 440 -30.47 25.43 17.95
CA PRO A 440 -31.69 26.24 17.93
C PRO A 440 -32.81 25.66 18.78
N TYR A 441 -33.69 26.54 19.25
CA TYR A 441 -34.88 26.18 20.00
C TYR A 441 -35.74 25.18 19.20
N ASN A 442 -36.26 24.17 19.89
CA ASN A 442 -37.03 23.05 19.33
C ASN A 442 -36.30 22.19 18.28
N SER A 443 -34.96 22.30 18.16
CA SER A 443 -34.19 21.42 17.26
C SER A 443 -34.10 19.98 17.80
N TYR A 444 -33.88 19.03 16.89
CA TYR A 444 -33.59 17.64 17.27
C TYR A 444 -32.36 17.53 18.19
N ALA A 445 -31.32 18.34 17.93
CA ALA A 445 -30.08 18.33 18.71
C ALA A 445 -30.33 18.73 20.17
N LEU A 446 -31.18 19.73 20.40
CA LEU A 446 -31.59 20.14 21.74
C LEU A 446 -32.31 19.00 22.47
N ARG A 447 -33.32 18.37 21.84
CA ARG A 447 -34.04 17.22 22.42
C ARG A 447 -33.11 16.04 22.71
N TYR A 448 -32.22 15.71 21.78
CA TYR A 448 -31.23 14.65 21.99
C TYR A 448 -30.36 14.93 23.21
N ALA A 449 -29.91 16.17 23.37
CA ALA A 449 -29.06 16.55 24.49
C ALA A 449 -29.81 16.45 25.83
N GLU A 450 -31.07 16.88 25.89
CA GLU A 450 -31.93 16.73 27.08
C GLU A 450 -32.15 15.26 27.46
N GLU A 451 -32.50 14.40 26.48
CA GLU A 451 -32.71 12.96 26.68
C GLU A 451 -31.45 12.25 27.21
N ASN A 452 -30.27 12.72 26.80
CA ASN A 452 -28.98 12.12 27.17
C ASN A 452 -28.23 12.88 28.28
N LYS A 453 -28.88 13.87 28.93
CA LYS A 453 -28.29 14.68 30.02
C LYS A 453 -26.99 15.39 29.63
N ILE A 454 -26.91 15.85 28.39
CA ILE A 454 -25.81 16.66 27.85
C ILE A 454 -26.16 18.14 28.05
N LYS A 455 -25.18 18.97 28.40
CA LYS A 455 -25.38 20.42 28.56
C LYS A 455 -25.76 21.06 27.22
N THR A 456 -26.64 22.05 27.26
CA THR A 456 -27.10 22.76 26.07
C THR A 456 -27.07 24.26 26.27
N GLU A 457 -26.92 24.97 25.15
CA GLU A 457 -27.11 26.42 25.04
C GLU A 457 -27.97 26.69 23.81
N ASN A 458 -28.92 27.61 23.94
CA ASN A 458 -29.81 27.96 22.84
C ASN A 458 -29.12 29.00 21.94
N ILE A 459 -29.25 28.84 20.63
CA ILE A 459 -28.73 29.79 19.63
C ILE A 459 -29.84 30.18 18.67
N ASP A 460 -29.69 31.32 17.99
CA ASP A 460 -30.68 31.81 17.03
C ASP A 460 -30.87 30.82 15.87
N ALA A 461 -32.10 30.76 15.35
CA ALA A 461 -32.49 29.80 14.31
C ALA A 461 -31.86 30.05 12.93
N GLU A 462 -31.13 31.16 12.76
CA GLU A 462 -30.45 31.54 11.52
C GLU A 462 -29.10 30.83 11.31
N TYR A 463 -28.70 29.94 12.25
CA TYR A 463 -27.47 29.15 12.20
C TYR A 463 -27.59 27.80 11.45
#